data_AF-A0A3D5R8A8-F1
#
_entry.id   AF-A0A3D5R8A8-F1
#
_cell.length_a   1.000
_cell.length_b   1.000
_cell.length_c   1.000
_cell.angle_alpha   90.00
_cell.angle_beta   90.00
_cell.angle_gamma   90.00
#
_symmetry.space_group_name_H-M   'P 1'
#
loop_
_entity.id
_entity.type
_entity.pdbx_description
1 polymer ?
#
loop_
_entity_poly.entity_id
_entity_poly.type
_entity_poly.pdbx_seq_one_letter_code
_entity_poly.pdbx_strand_id
1 'polypeptide(L)'
;MGLLSDLIKINTYEGDYTKIVNYLVKYLKSKTNCKVHIQKISEKKANVIGIFGDPEFLINCHMDTVKPSKVWTYNPLHLTENESKLYGLGACDTKGNIYMVLKALEDTEPKNLMVLFSVDEESGIKTGVKYFLESDFSNKIKRAIICEPTDLKLVSKHKGYYSFTLEDFAESAHSSTKGKGAIIKAAHNIVKLDKLGFNVGIIKGGTAGNVVSQHCIYRASIRTFDKLEQVIKIIKSNCKETKIETRFNGPPLNNNNPNFDGEFHEVDFWTEASLFQEAGINSLVFGAGSINQAHSEDEYVEKWQLEKGKNIIIDLVKATT
;
A
#
# COMPACT_ATOMS: atom_id res chain seq x y z
N MET A 1 16.57 -17.46 7.23
CA MET A 1 16.84 -16.03 6.98
C MET A 1 17.42 -15.70 5.59
N GLY A 2 18.16 -16.60 4.90
CA GLY A 2 18.71 -16.32 3.56
C GLY A 2 17.69 -15.78 2.54
N LEU A 3 16.48 -16.35 2.49
CA LEU A 3 15.39 -15.85 1.62
C LEU A 3 15.06 -14.37 1.90
N LEU A 4 14.83 -13.98 3.17
CA LEU A 4 14.50 -12.60 3.48
C LEU A 4 15.66 -11.66 3.13
N SER A 5 16.91 -12.08 3.39
CA SER A 5 18.09 -11.31 2.99
C SER A 5 18.15 -11.07 1.50
N ASP A 6 17.81 -12.07 0.67
CA ASP A 6 17.76 -11.92 -0.78
C ASP A 6 16.66 -10.94 -1.21
N LEU A 7 15.46 -11.04 -0.62
CA LEU A 7 14.34 -10.13 -0.90
C LEU A 7 14.69 -8.68 -0.56
N ILE A 8 15.25 -8.42 0.63
CA ILE A 8 15.66 -7.08 1.07
C ILE A 8 16.71 -6.48 0.14
N LYS A 9 17.69 -7.29 -0.31
CA LYS A 9 18.75 -6.83 -1.22
C LYS A 9 18.25 -6.35 -2.58
N ILE A 10 17.08 -6.81 -3.02
CA ILE A 10 16.50 -6.39 -4.29
C ILE A 10 15.82 -5.03 -4.13
N ASN A 11 16.44 -3.99 -4.69
CA ASN A 11 15.85 -2.65 -4.73
C ASN A 11 14.58 -2.61 -5.59
N THR A 12 13.45 -2.25 -4.99
CA THR A 12 12.14 -2.11 -5.67
C THR A 12 11.56 -0.69 -5.59
N TYR A 13 12.11 0.20 -4.75
CA TYR A 13 11.63 1.59 -4.63
C TYR A 13 11.98 2.49 -5.83
N GLU A 14 12.85 2.01 -6.74
CA GLU A 14 13.17 2.70 -7.99
C GLU A 14 12.17 2.41 -9.13
N GLY A 15 11.17 1.55 -8.88
CA GLY A 15 10.13 1.24 -9.86
C GLY A 15 10.55 0.25 -10.95
N ASP A 16 11.67 -0.46 -10.76
CA ASP A 16 12.08 -1.59 -11.59
C ASP A 16 11.94 -2.90 -10.81
N TYR A 17 10.89 -3.67 -11.13
CA TYR A 17 10.54 -4.89 -10.42
C TYR A 17 11.08 -6.16 -11.10
N THR A 18 11.82 -6.03 -12.22
CA THR A 18 12.27 -7.17 -13.01
C THR A 18 13.10 -8.17 -12.19
N LYS A 19 13.97 -7.67 -11.30
CA LYS A 19 14.80 -8.51 -10.42
C LYS A 19 13.98 -9.31 -9.41
N ILE A 20 13.02 -8.68 -8.74
CA ILE A 20 12.18 -9.37 -7.74
C ILE A 20 11.21 -10.35 -8.41
N VAL A 21 10.64 -9.98 -9.56
CA VAL A 21 9.82 -10.87 -10.39
C VAL A 21 10.59 -12.13 -10.76
N ASN A 22 11.80 -11.98 -11.32
CA ASN A 22 12.64 -13.11 -11.70
C ASN A 22 13.02 -13.99 -10.49
N TYR A 23 13.32 -13.36 -9.35
CA TYR A 23 13.64 -14.06 -8.11
C TYR A 23 12.46 -14.92 -7.64
N LEU A 24 11.27 -14.34 -7.51
CA LEU A 24 10.07 -15.03 -7.03
C LEU A 24 9.64 -16.15 -7.98
N VAL A 25 9.69 -15.92 -9.30
CA VAL A 25 9.40 -16.94 -10.31
C VAL A 25 10.33 -18.14 -10.16
N LYS A 26 11.64 -17.89 -10.03
CA LYS A 26 12.63 -18.95 -9.80
C LYS A 26 12.37 -19.67 -8.48
N TYR A 27 12.08 -18.92 -7.43
CA TYR A 27 11.81 -19.46 -6.10
C TYR A 27 10.63 -20.42 -6.13
N LEU A 28 9.45 -19.95 -6.58
CA LEU A 28 8.22 -20.74 -6.66
C LEU A 28 8.42 -22.01 -7.48
N LYS A 29 9.04 -21.93 -8.66
CA LYS A 29 9.33 -23.10 -9.51
C LYS A 29 10.27 -24.12 -8.86
N SER A 30 11.17 -23.67 -7.99
CA SER A 30 12.16 -24.54 -7.36
C SER A 30 11.71 -25.15 -6.02
N LYS A 31 10.72 -24.53 -5.37
CA LYS A 31 10.31 -24.86 -4.00
C LYS A 31 8.88 -25.35 -3.86
N THR A 32 8.05 -25.20 -4.90
CA THR A 32 6.64 -25.54 -4.86
C THR A 32 6.22 -26.25 -6.15
N ASN A 33 5.01 -26.81 -6.16
CA ASN A 33 4.38 -27.43 -7.32
C ASN A 33 3.40 -26.50 -8.06
N CYS A 34 3.33 -25.22 -7.72
CA CYS A 34 2.37 -24.31 -8.33
C CYS A 34 2.66 -24.05 -9.80
N LYS A 35 1.60 -23.74 -10.55
CA LYS A 35 1.72 -23.15 -11.88
C LYS A 35 2.03 -21.67 -11.74
N VAL A 36 3.25 -21.29 -12.14
CA VAL A 36 3.74 -19.90 -12.04
C VAL A 36 3.42 -19.11 -13.31
N HIS A 37 2.80 -17.95 -13.14
CA HIS A 37 2.47 -16.98 -14.17
C HIS A 37 3.13 -15.63 -13.89
N ILE A 38 3.55 -14.94 -14.95
CA ILE A 38 3.99 -13.55 -14.90
C ILE A 38 2.94 -12.72 -15.63
N GLN A 39 2.23 -11.86 -14.91
CA GLN A 39 1.26 -10.94 -15.51
C GLN A 39 1.96 -9.62 -15.81
N LYS A 40 2.40 -9.45 -17.07
CA LYS A 40 3.13 -8.25 -17.51
C LYS A 40 2.20 -7.04 -17.57
N ILE A 41 2.62 -5.93 -16.95
CA ILE A 41 1.92 -4.64 -16.95
C ILE A 41 2.69 -3.63 -17.80
N SER A 42 4.02 -3.58 -17.64
CA SER A 42 4.92 -2.79 -18.47
C SER A 42 6.27 -3.51 -18.63
N GLU A 43 7.27 -2.87 -19.22
CA GLU A 43 8.63 -3.43 -19.31
C GLU A 43 9.25 -3.69 -17.93
N LYS A 44 8.92 -2.85 -16.94
CA LYS A 44 9.50 -2.88 -15.60
C LYS A 44 8.53 -3.38 -14.51
N LYS A 45 7.26 -3.56 -14.85
CA LYS A 45 6.17 -3.91 -13.93
C LYS A 45 5.51 -5.21 -14.35
N ALA A 46 5.45 -6.18 -13.44
CA ALA A 46 4.67 -7.40 -13.63
C ALA A 46 4.31 -8.01 -12.28
N ASN A 47 3.09 -8.53 -12.14
CA ASN A 47 2.73 -9.35 -11.00
C ASN A 47 3.31 -10.76 -11.17
N VAL A 48 3.59 -11.45 -10.06
CA VAL A 48 3.90 -12.88 -10.04
C VAL A 48 2.73 -13.63 -9.40
N ILE A 49 2.18 -14.60 -10.12
CA ILE A 49 1.00 -15.36 -9.70
C ILE A 49 1.39 -16.83 -9.59
N GLY A 50 1.21 -17.44 -8.42
CA GLY A 50 1.34 -18.88 -8.21
C GLY A 50 -0.03 -19.52 -8.03
N ILE A 51 -0.36 -20.53 -8.83
CA ILE A 51 -1.66 -21.20 -8.82
C ILE A 51 -1.50 -22.65 -8.34
N PHE A 52 -2.25 -23.00 -7.30
CA PHE A 52 -2.35 -24.35 -6.76
C PHE A 52 -3.78 -24.87 -6.93
N GLY A 53 -3.95 -25.90 -7.79
CA GLY A 53 -5.24 -26.50 -8.12
C GLY A 53 -6.22 -25.52 -8.78
N ASP A 54 -7.46 -25.46 -8.28
CA ASP A 54 -8.52 -24.56 -8.77
C ASP A 54 -8.89 -23.54 -7.68
N PRO A 55 -8.16 -22.43 -7.56
CA PRO A 55 -8.16 -21.61 -6.37
C PRO A 55 -9.39 -20.70 -6.23
N GLU A 56 -9.95 -20.69 -5.03
CA GLU A 56 -10.98 -19.77 -4.55
C GLU A 56 -10.47 -18.87 -3.41
N PHE A 57 -9.29 -19.18 -2.88
CA PHE A 57 -8.61 -18.40 -1.84
C PHE A 57 -7.33 -17.76 -2.38
N LEU A 58 -7.14 -16.48 -2.08
CA LEU A 58 -6.00 -15.68 -2.49
C LEU A 58 -5.21 -15.20 -1.27
N ILE A 59 -3.88 -15.27 -1.34
CA ILE A 59 -3.00 -14.49 -0.48
C ILE A 59 -2.22 -13.52 -1.35
N ASN A 60 -2.31 -12.23 -1.05
CA ASN A 60 -1.62 -11.17 -1.77
C ASN A 60 -0.57 -10.49 -0.89
N CYS A 61 0.63 -10.27 -1.43
CA CYS A 61 1.64 -9.37 -0.85
C CYS A 61 2.15 -8.46 -1.96
N HIS A 62 2.38 -7.18 -1.67
CA HIS A 62 3.03 -6.30 -2.64
C HIS A 62 4.56 -6.45 -2.59
N MET A 63 5.23 -6.20 -3.71
CA MET A 63 6.68 -6.40 -3.87
C MET A 63 7.50 -5.12 -3.70
N ASP A 64 6.84 -3.98 -3.86
CA ASP A 64 7.49 -2.69 -3.82
C ASP A 64 7.71 -2.20 -2.40
N THR A 65 8.52 -1.15 -2.29
CA THR A 65 8.79 -0.50 -1.01
C THR A 65 8.82 0.99 -1.28
N VAL A 66 8.57 1.80 -0.26
CA VAL A 66 8.86 3.23 -0.33
C VAL A 66 10.36 3.50 -0.45
N LYS A 67 10.72 4.72 -0.86
CA LYS A 67 12.11 5.16 -0.85
C LYS A 67 12.58 5.39 0.60
N PRO A 68 13.72 4.82 1.02
CA PRO A 68 14.21 5.01 2.37
C PRO A 68 14.58 6.48 2.60
N SER A 69 14.39 6.95 3.83
CA SER A 69 14.79 8.30 4.23
C SER A 69 16.31 8.40 4.31
N LYS A 70 16.83 9.63 4.35
CA LYS A 70 18.29 9.88 4.45
C LYS A 70 18.86 9.61 5.86
N VAL A 71 18.02 9.35 6.84
CA VAL A 71 18.40 9.22 8.26
C VAL A 71 18.56 7.77 8.72
N TRP A 72 18.37 6.80 7.82
CA TRP A 72 18.67 5.39 8.09
C TRP A 72 20.11 5.22 8.60
N THR A 73 20.26 4.47 9.68
CA THR A 73 21.57 4.15 10.26
C THR A 73 22.10 2.82 9.75
N TYR A 74 21.20 1.87 9.45
CA TYR A 74 21.53 0.63 8.74
C TYR A 74 21.45 0.83 7.22
N ASN A 75 22.16 -0.01 6.46
CA ASN A 75 21.98 -0.04 5.01
C ASN A 75 20.60 -0.64 4.68
N PRO A 76 19.66 0.13 4.06
CA PRO A 76 18.29 -0.33 3.83
C PRO A 76 18.18 -1.58 2.95
N LEU A 77 19.16 -1.82 2.06
CA LEU A 77 19.19 -2.97 1.16
C LEU A 77 20.08 -4.11 1.70
N HIS A 78 20.37 -4.10 3.00
CA HIS A 78 21.09 -5.15 3.70
C HIS A 78 20.30 -5.58 4.94
N LEU A 79 19.91 -6.84 5.00
CA LEU A 79 19.23 -7.37 6.17
C LEU A 79 20.20 -7.37 7.35
N THR A 80 19.90 -6.60 8.39
CA THR A 80 20.68 -6.54 9.61
C THR A 80 19.88 -7.16 10.75
N GLU A 81 20.50 -8.07 11.48
CA GLU A 81 19.89 -8.71 12.64
C GLU A 81 20.45 -8.10 13.92
N ASN A 82 19.57 -7.63 14.81
CA ASN A 82 19.94 -7.18 16.14
C ASN A 82 18.90 -7.68 17.15
N GLU A 83 19.33 -8.52 18.08
CA GLU A 83 18.46 -9.21 19.04
C GLU A 83 17.30 -9.96 18.35
N SER A 84 16.05 -9.61 18.67
CA SER A 84 14.84 -10.21 18.08
C SER A 84 14.40 -9.55 16.78
N LYS A 85 15.06 -8.47 16.36
CA LYS A 85 14.65 -7.60 15.26
C LYS A 85 15.46 -7.85 13.99
N LEU A 86 14.76 -7.80 12.86
CA LEU A 86 15.32 -7.92 11.52
C LEU A 86 15.10 -6.61 10.79
N TYR A 87 16.17 -5.84 10.64
CA TYR A 87 16.20 -4.52 10.01
C TYR A 87 16.43 -4.63 8.51
N GLY A 88 15.69 -3.85 7.73
CA GLY A 88 15.83 -3.79 6.28
C GLY A 88 14.59 -3.19 5.64
N LEU A 89 14.77 -2.55 4.49
CA LEU A 89 13.67 -1.90 3.78
C LEU A 89 12.70 -2.94 3.20
N GLY A 90 11.45 -2.86 3.66
CA GLY A 90 10.40 -3.84 3.41
C GLY A 90 10.43 -5.05 4.35
N ALA A 91 11.28 -5.06 5.39
CA ALA A 91 11.24 -6.13 6.40
C ALA A 91 9.87 -6.20 7.09
N CYS A 92 9.25 -5.04 7.33
CA CYS A 92 7.88 -4.89 7.80
C CYS A 92 6.89 -4.88 6.61
N ASP A 93 7.17 -4.07 5.59
CA ASP A 93 6.19 -3.63 4.57
C ASP A 93 6.70 -3.82 3.11
N THR A 94 6.41 -4.93 2.42
CA THR A 94 5.85 -6.19 2.95
C THR A 94 6.71 -7.42 2.62
N LYS A 95 8.00 -7.25 2.31
CA LYS A 95 8.90 -8.38 1.99
C LYS A 95 9.04 -9.40 3.13
N GLY A 96 8.88 -8.99 4.39
CA GLY A 96 8.76 -9.92 5.53
C GLY A 96 7.53 -10.83 5.39
N ASN A 97 6.42 -10.30 4.93
CA ASN A 97 5.21 -11.08 4.64
C ASN A 97 5.36 -11.96 3.39
N ILE A 98 6.07 -11.50 2.34
CA ILE A 98 6.49 -12.37 1.23
C ILE A 98 7.30 -13.56 1.75
N TYR A 99 8.29 -13.31 2.60
CA TYR A 99 9.10 -14.36 3.23
C TYR A 99 8.22 -15.35 4.00
N MET A 100 7.31 -14.84 4.84
CA MET A 100 6.37 -15.63 5.63
C MET A 100 5.51 -16.55 4.76
N VAL A 101 4.89 -16.01 3.71
CA VAL A 101 4.04 -16.77 2.78
C VAL A 101 4.85 -17.82 2.04
N LEU A 102 6.00 -17.46 1.46
CA LEU A 102 6.86 -18.41 0.75
C LEU A 102 7.33 -19.56 1.65
N LYS A 103 7.61 -19.29 2.93
CA LYS A 103 7.97 -20.34 3.89
C LYS A 103 6.80 -21.23 4.29
N ALA A 104 5.58 -20.70 4.37
CA ALA A 104 4.41 -21.52 4.58
C ALA A 104 4.14 -22.46 3.38
N LEU A 105 4.37 -21.97 2.15
CA LEU A 105 4.21 -22.77 0.92
C LEU A 105 5.23 -23.91 0.81
N GLU A 106 6.42 -23.79 1.40
CA GLU A 106 7.41 -24.90 1.44
C GLU A 106 6.95 -26.06 2.32
N ASP A 107 6.17 -25.76 3.36
CA ASP A 107 5.72 -26.72 4.37
C ASP A 107 4.29 -27.23 4.10
N THR A 108 3.70 -26.85 2.97
CA THR A 108 2.34 -27.21 2.58
C THR A 108 2.26 -27.65 1.12
N GLU A 109 1.21 -28.39 0.79
CA GLU A 109 0.87 -28.73 -0.60
C GLU A 109 -0.56 -28.24 -0.91
N PRO A 110 -0.74 -26.92 -1.15
CA PRO A 110 -2.06 -26.35 -1.38
C PRO A 110 -2.72 -26.95 -2.62
N LYS A 111 -4.06 -26.98 -2.62
CA LYS A 111 -4.89 -27.40 -3.78
C LYS A 111 -5.98 -26.39 -4.15
N ASN A 112 -6.15 -25.34 -3.34
CA ASN A 112 -7.18 -24.33 -3.49
C ASN A 112 -6.62 -22.95 -3.10
N LEU A 113 -5.45 -22.61 -3.64
CA LEU A 113 -4.74 -21.39 -3.28
C LEU A 113 -4.16 -20.70 -4.50
N MET A 114 -4.35 -19.39 -4.55
CA MET A 114 -3.59 -18.50 -5.39
C MET A 114 -2.72 -17.63 -4.50
N VAL A 115 -1.46 -17.43 -4.89
CA VAL A 115 -0.61 -16.37 -4.32
C VAL A 115 -0.36 -15.31 -5.38
N LEU A 116 -0.59 -14.05 -5.01
CA LEU A 116 -0.34 -12.89 -5.87
C LEU A 116 0.73 -12.01 -5.22
N PHE A 117 1.89 -11.96 -5.84
CA PHE A 117 2.88 -10.94 -5.53
C PHE A 117 2.65 -9.75 -6.47
N SER A 118 1.95 -8.72 -5.97
CA SER A 118 1.59 -7.52 -6.75
C SER A 118 2.74 -6.53 -6.82
N VAL A 119 2.78 -5.72 -7.87
CA VAL A 119 3.64 -4.54 -7.93
C VAL A 119 2.90 -3.30 -7.46
N ASP A 120 3.68 -2.28 -7.13
CA ASP A 120 3.36 -0.86 -7.19
C ASP A 120 2.26 -0.34 -6.26
N GLU A 121 2.01 -1.07 -5.16
CA GLU A 121 1.15 -0.64 -4.06
C GLU A 121 1.66 0.72 -3.57
N GLU A 122 2.90 0.84 -3.14
CA GLU A 122 3.45 2.05 -2.49
C GLU A 122 3.58 3.26 -3.44
N SER A 123 3.35 3.04 -4.73
CA SER A 123 3.51 4.04 -5.76
C SER A 123 2.30 4.96 -5.91
N GLY A 124 2.49 6.11 -6.56
CA GLY A 124 1.39 7.01 -6.91
C GLY A 124 0.49 6.48 -8.04
N ILE A 125 0.90 5.43 -8.75
CA ILE A 125 0.16 4.82 -9.87
C ILE A 125 0.05 3.32 -9.57
N LYS A 126 -0.89 2.97 -8.68
CA LYS A 126 -1.19 1.60 -8.25
C LYS A 126 -1.94 0.85 -9.36
N THR A 127 -1.27 -0.08 -10.03
CA THR A 127 -1.78 -0.85 -11.17
C THR A 127 -1.75 -2.36 -10.95
N GLY A 128 -0.90 -2.88 -10.06
CA GLY A 128 -0.72 -4.30 -9.82
C GLY A 128 -2.04 -5.04 -9.56
N VAL A 129 -2.70 -4.72 -8.44
CA VAL A 129 -3.97 -5.36 -8.07
C VAL A 129 -5.08 -5.04 -9.06
N LYS A 130 -5.13 -3.83 -9.62
CA LYS A 130 -6.13 -3.48 -10.64
C LYS A 130 -6.05 -4.41 -11.86
N TYR A 131 -4.86 -4.60 -12.42
CA TYR A 131 -4.64 -5.52 -13.55
C TYR A 131 -5.01 -6.97 -13.21
N PHE A 132 -4.78 -7.39 -11.97
CA PHE A 132 -5.20 -8.71 -11.50
C PHE A 132 -6.72 -8.83 -11.50
N LEU A 133 -7.42 -7.87 -10.88
CA LEU A 133 -8.88 -7.86 -10.74
C LEU A 133 -9.60 -7.80 -12.09
N GLU A 134 -9.04 -7.10 -13.08
CA GLU A 134 -9.58 -6.99 -14.45
C GLU A 134 -9.27 -8.21 -15.34
N SER A 135 -8.54 -9.21 -14.83
CA SER A 135 -8.13 -10.39 -15.59
C SER A 135 -8.89 -11.65 -15.17
N ASP A 136 -8.82 -12.70 -16.01
CA ASP A 136 -9.48 -13.98 -15.72
C ASP A 136 -8.98 -14.70 -14.46
N PHE A 137 -7.83 -14.29 -13.90
CA PHE A 137 -7.31 -14.86 -12.66
C PHE A 137 -8.22 -14.58 -11.47
N SER A 138 -8.95 -13.46 -11.46
CA SER A 138 -9.80 -13.06 -10.33
C SER A 138 -11.15 -13.78 -10.29
N ASN A 139 -11.62 -14.32 -11.44
CA ASN A 139 -13.00 -14.80 -11.64
C ASN A 139 -13.47 -15.86 -10.63
N LYS A 140 -12.57 -16.70 -10.12
CA LYS A 140 -12.92 -17.77 -9.15
C LYS A 140 -12.59 -17.43 -7.71
N ILE A 141 -11.85 -16.34 -7.46
CA ILE A 141 -11.44 -15.96 -6.12
C ILE A 141 -12.67 -15.50 -5.35
N LYS A 142 -12.95 -16.15 -4.22
CA LYS A 142 -14.06 -15.83 -3.32
C LYS A 142 -13.58 -15.13 -2.06
N ARG A 143 -12.36 -15.46 -1.61
CA ARG A 143 -11.76 -14.93 -0.38
C ARG A 143 -10.32 -14.49 -0.62
N ALA A 144 -9.90 -13.42 0.03
CA ALA A 144 -8.53 -12.93 -0.06
C ALA A 144 -7.98 -12.47 1.29
N ILE A 145 -6.70 -12.76 1.55
CA ILE A 145 -5.90 -12.11 2.56
C ILE A 145 -4.89 -11.20 1.87
N ILE A 146 -4.89 -9.92 2.23
CA ILE A 146 -3.94 -8.93 1.76
C ILE A 146 -2.94 -8.72 2.89
N CYS A 147 -1.67 -8.99 2.62
CA CYS A 147 -0.63 -8.91 3.62
C CYS A 147 -0.18 -7.49 3.84
N GLU A 148 -0.31 -7.03 5.08
CA GLU A 148 0.16 -5.73 5.56
C GLU A 148 0.52 -5.83 7.05
N PRO A 149 1.38 -4.94 7.58
CA PRO A 149 1.80 -4.97 8.97
C PRO A 149 0.65 -4.62 9.92
N THR A 150 0.04 -5.67 10.48
CA THR A 150 -1.16 -5.61 11.34
C THR A 150 -0.92 -6.19 12.72
N ASP A 151 0.33 -6.39 13.11
CA ASP A 151 0.71 -7.05 14.36
C ASP A 151 0.09 -8.46 14.49
N LEU A 152 -0.04 -9.17 13.36
CA LEU A 152 -0.71 -10.47 13.24
C LEU A 152 -2.20 -10.45 13.61
N LYS A 153 -2.87 -9.30 13.49
CA LYS A 153 -4.31 -9.16 13.72
C LYS A 153 -5.07 -9.28 12.40
N LEU A 154 -6.23 -9.93 12.44
CA LEU A 154 -7.15 -9.94 11.30
C LEU A 154 -7.88 -8.59 11.23
N VAL A 155 -7.61 -7.81 10.19
CA VAL A 155 -8.21 -6.50 10.00
C VAL A 155 -9.31 -6.59 8.94
N SER A 156 -10.54 -6.29 9.36
CA SER A 156 -11.75 -6.36 8.52
C SER A 156 -12.24 -4.99 8.07
N LYS A 157 -11.73 -3.93 8.69
CA LYS A 157 -12.11 -2.56 8.40
C LYS A 157 -10.91 -1.66 8.34
N HIS A 158 -10.89 -0.77 7.35
CA HIS A 158 -9.94 0.30 7.33
C HIS A 158 -10.49 1.53 6.62
N LYS A 159 -10.01 2.71 7.02
CA LYS A 159 -10.41 3.97 6.37
C LYS A 159 -9.98 3.98 4.90
N GLY A 160 -10.81 4.58 4.07
CA GLY A 160 -10.46 4.98 2.71
C GLY A 160 -9.35 6.03 2.74
N TYR A 161 -8.70 6.25 1.61
CA TYR A 161 -7.66 7.26 1.45
C TYR A 161 -7.87 8.05 0.16
N TYR A 162 -8.02 9.37 0.33
CA TYR A 162 -8.09 10.30 -0.80
C TYR A 162 -6.95 11.30 -0.72
N SER A 163 -6.18 11.41 -1.80
CA SER A 163 -5.06 12.35 -1.92
C SER A 163 -5.23 13.20 -3.18
N PHE A 164 -4.96 14.49 -3.07
CA PHE A 164 -5.22 15.45 -4.14
C PHE A 164 -4.26 16.64 -4.09
N THR A 165 -4.11 17.30 -5.24
CA THR A 165 -3.36 18.55 -5.39
C THR A 165 -4.35 19.68 -5.61
N LEU A 166 -4.14 20.79 -4.91
CA LEU A 166 -4.84 22.04 -5.15
C LEU A 166 -3.88 23.07 -5.71
N GLU A 167 -4.36 23.86 -6.66
CA GLU A 167 -3.63 25.00 -7.23
C GLU A 167 -4.52 26.25 -7.22
N ASP A 168 -4.01 27.29 -6.57
CA ASP A 168 -4.61 28.61 -6.54
C ASP A 168 -3.78 29.58 -7.38
N PHE A 169 -4.47 30.47 -8.09
CA PHE A 169 -3.88 31.48 -8.99
C PHE A 169 -4.34 32.88 -8.62
N ALA A 170 -3.48 33.87 -8.85
CA ALA A 170 -3.75 35.30 -8.70
C ALA A 170 -2.94 36.12 -9.71
N GLU A 171 -3.36 37.36 -9.97
CA GLU A 171 -2.62 38.29 -10.81
C GLU A 171 -1.31 38.76 -10.15
N SER A 172 -0.30 39.07 -10.96
CA SER A 172 0.96 39.65 -10.46
C SER A 172 0.76 41.09 -10.06
N ALA A 173 1.30 41.48 -8.91
CA ALA A 173 1.37 42.88 -8.53
C ALA A 173 2.53 43.10 -7.54
N HIS A 174 2.92 44.36 -7.38
CA HIS A 174 3.75 44.76 -6.25
C HIS A 174 2.93 44.60 -4.96
N SER A 175 3.56 44.10 -3.89
CA SER A 175 2.92 43.87 -2.58
C SER A 175 2.29 45.10 -1.92
N SER A 176 2.60 46.31 -2.40
CA SER A 176 1.99 47.57 -1.97
C SER A 176 0.58 47.82 -2.54
N THR A 177 0.10 46.95 -3.44
CA THR A 177 -1.26 47.00 -4.01
C THR A 177 -2.25 46.18 -3.16
N LYS A 178 -3.56 46.39 -3.33
CA LYS A 178 -4.61 45.63 -2.61
C LYS A 178 -4.82 44.18 -3.10
N GLY A 179 -3.97 43.67 -4.00
CA GLY A 179 -4.12 42.35 -4.60
C GLY A 179 -3.96 41.23 -3.56
N LYS A 180 -4.94 40.31 -3.48
CA LYS A 180 -4.82 39.11 -2.65
C LYS A 180 -4.09 38.02 -3.45
N GLY A 181 -2.88 37.68 -3.03
CA GLY A 181 -2.08 36.64 -3.68
C GLY A 181 -2.63 35.23 -3.51
N ALA A 182 -2.22 34.33 -4.40
CA ALA A 182 -2.55 32.91 -4.38
C ALA A 182 -2.26 32.22 -3.03
N ILE A 183 -1.19 32.60 -2.32
CA ILE A 183 -0.86 32.05 -0.99
C ILE A 183 -1.94 32.39 0.05
N ILE A 184 -2.49 33.61 0.02
CA ILE A 184 -3.56 34.01 0.95
C ILE A 184 -4.84 33.22 0.68
N LYS A 185 -5.16 32.99 -0.60
CA LYS A 185 -6.28 32.14 -1.01
C LYS A 185 -6.09 30.70 -0.53
N ALA A 186 -4.91 30.13 -0.74
CA ALA A 186 -4.54 28.82 -0.26
C ALA A 186 -4.66 28.72 1.27
N ALA A 187 -4.16 29.71 2.02
CA ALA A 187 -4.25 29.72 3.49
C ALA A 187 -5.70 29.66 3.98
N HIS A 188 -6.62 30.43 3.37
CA HIS A 188 -8.04 30.34 3.72
C HIS A 188 -8.65 28.98 3.40
N ASN A 189 -8.29 28.37 2.27
CA ASN A 189 -8.76 27.04 1.92
C ASN A 189 -8.21 25.97 2.85
N ILE A 190 -6.93 26.06 3.23
CA ILE A 190 -6.27 25.17 4.19
C ILE A 190 -7.00 25.21 5.54
N VAL A 191 -7.32 26.39 6.07
CA VAL A 191 -8.08 26.51 7.32
C VAL A 191 -9.47 25.88 7.23
N LYS A 192 -10.15 25.96 6.07
CA LYS A 192 -11.44 25.27 5.87
C LYS A 192 -11.26 23.76 5.84
N LEU A 193 -10.25 23.26 5.14
CA LEU A 193 -9.96 21.84 4.99
C LEU A 193 -9.51 21.21 6.32
N ASP A 194 -8.68 21.90 7.09
CA ASP A 194 -8.23 21.48 8.43
C ASP A 194 -9.41 21.25 9.38
N LYS A 195 -10.39 22.17 9.38
CA LYS A 195 -11.64 22.01 10.14
C LYS A 195 -12.48 20.80 9.73
N LEU A 196 -12.25 20.24 8.55
CA LEU A 196 -12.91 19.06 8.02
C LEU A 196 -12.07 17.78 8.21
N GLY A 197 -10.94 17.87 8.91
CA GLY A 197 -10.07 16.72 9.21
C GLY A 197 -9.10 16.34 8.08
N PHE A 198 -8.88 17.24 7.11
CA PHE A 198 -7.87 17.01 6.07
C PHE A 198 -6.48 17.36 6.57
N ASN A 199 -5.51 16.50 6.24
CA ASN A 199 -4.10 16.79 6.42
C ASN A 199 -3.54 17.52 5.20
N VAL A 200 -2.95 18.70 5.39
CA VAL A 200 -2.22 19.42 4.34
C VAL A 200 -0.72 19.23 4.56
N GLY A 201 -0.14 18.25 3.86
CA GLY A 201 1.26 17.86 4.07
C GLY A 201 2.29 18.68 3.29
N ILE A 202 1.89 19.39 2.23
CA ILE A 202 2.80 20.18 1.38
C ILE A 202 2.13 21.48 0.96
N ILE A 203 2.86 22.59 1.05
CA ILE A 203 2.50 23.89 0.46
C ILE A 203 3.74 24.54 -0.17
N LYS A 204 3.59 25.12 -1.37
CA LYS A 204 4.65 25.87 -2.07
C LYS A 204 4.04 27.02 -2.87
N GLY A 205 4.64 28.20 -2.81
CA GLY A 205 4.22 29.35 -3.59
C GLY A 205 5.08 30.58 -3.34
N GLY A 206 4.95 31.58 -4.21
CA GLY A 206 5.68 32.85 -4.12
C GLY A 206 7.07 32.82 -4.75
N THR A 207 7.63 34.01 -4.97
CA THR A 207 8.95 34.22 -5.61
C THR A 207 9.84 35.16 -4.79
N ALA A 208 9.27 36.22 -4.22
CA ALA A 208 9.95 37.17 -3.34
C ALA A 208 8.95 37.82 -2.38
N GLY A 209 9.44 38.33 -1.24
CA GLY A 209 8.59 38.92 -0.19
C GLY A 209 7.83 40.19 -0.61
N ASN A 210 8.30 40.90 -1.62
CA ASN A 210 7.68 42.12 -2.15
C ASN A 210 6.78 41.89 -3.37
N VAL A 211 6.59 40.63 -3.80
CA VAL A 211 5.79 40.26 -4.98
C VAL A 211 4.53 39.53 -4.54
N VAL A 212 3.36 39.95 -5.05
CA VAL A 212 2.11 39.22 -4.84
C VAL A 212 2.22 37.84 -5.49
N SER A 213 2.06 36.78 -4.70
CA SER A 213 2.21 35.41 -5.18
C SER A 213 1.17 35.08 -6.26
N GLN A 214 1.62 34.74 -7.47
CA GLN A 214 0.73 34.41 -8.57
C GLN A 214 0.19 32.99 -8.54
N HIS A 215 0.94 32.07 -7.92
CA HIS A 215 0.62 30.64 -7.89
C HIS A 215 0.97 30.07 -6.52
N CYS A 216 0.09 29.22 -6.01
CA CYS A 216 0.32 28.43 -4.82
C CYS A 216 -0.21 27.02 -5.08
N ILE A 217 0.65 26.03 -4.88
CA ILE A 217 0.33 24.60 -4.98
C ILE A 217 0.42 23.96 -3.60
N TYR A 218 -0.56 23.14 -3.26
CA TYR A 218 -0.58 22.41 -2.00
C TYR A 218 -1.17 21.02 -2.19
N ARG A 219 -0.72 20.07 -1.36
CA ARG A 219 -1.20 18.69 -1.38
C ARG A 219 -1.87 18.38 -0.06
N ALA A 220 -3.07 17.83 -0.17
CA ALA A 220 -3.88 17.45 0.96
C ALA A 220 -4.34 16.00 0.82
N SER A 221 -4.65 15.39 1.96
CA SER A 221 -5.24 14.07 2.01
C SER A 221 -6.18 13.92 3.19
N ILE A 222 -7.05 12.91 3.12
CA ILE A 222 -7.95 12.52 4.21
C ILE A 222 -8.07 11.01 4.27
N ARG A 223 -8.26 10.51 5.49
CA ARG A 223 -8.62 9.12 5.77
C ARG A 223 -10.02 9.09 6.38
N THR A 224 -10.96 8.37 5.76
CA THR A 224 -12.36 8.34 6.21
C THR A 224 -13.08 7.06 5.81
N PHE A 225 -14.13 6.69 6.56
CA PHE A 225 -15.09 5.65 6.15
C PHE A 225 -16.20 6.18 5.23
N ASP A 226 -16.30 7.49 5.06
CA ASP A 226 -17.28 8.10 4.18
C ASP A 226 -17.04 7.73 2.72
N LYS A 227 -18.13 7.73 1.95
CA LYS A 227 -18.05 7.57 0.49
C LYS A 227 -17.22 8.70 -0.11
N LEU A 228 -16.18 8.35 -0.85
CA LEU A 228 -15.20 9.31 -1.35
C LEU A 228 -15.81 10.30 -2.36
N GLU A 229 -16.92 9.94 -3.03
CA GLU A 229 -17.66 10.90 -3.86
C GLU A 229 -18.24 12.05 -3.04
N GLN A 230 -18.64 11.80 -1.80
CA GLN A 230 -19.15 12.84 -0.89
C GLN A 230 -18.01 13.73 -0.41
N VAL A 231 -16.87 13.14 -0.04
CA VAL A 231 -15.65 13.85 0.33
C VAL A 231 -15.20 14.78 -0.79
N ILE A 232 -15.15 14.28 -2.03
CA ILE A 232 -14.78 15.07 -3.22
C ILE A 232 -15.74 16.24 -3.44
N LYS A 233 -17.05 16.04 -3.25
CA LYS A 233 -18.05 17.12 -3.34
C LYS A 233 -17.81 18.19 -2.28
N ILE A 234 -17.51 17.80 -1.04
CA ILE A 234 -17.20 18.73 0.06
C ILE A 234 -16.01 19.61 -0.30
N ILE A 235 -14.92 19.03 -0.80
CA ILE A 235 -13.71 19.77 -1.19
C ILE A 235 -14.03 20.78 -2.30
N LYS A 236 -14.68 20.32 -3.38
CA LYS A 236 -15.07 21.18 -4.51
C LYS A 236 -15.98 22.33 -4.08
N SER A 237 -16.88 22.09 -3.13
CA SER A 237 -17.79 23.13 -2.61
C SER A 237 -17.08 24.19 -1.76
N ASN A 238 -16.02 23.81 -1.03
CA ASN A 238 -15.25 24.70 -0.16
C ASN A 238 -14.15 25.49 -0.89
N CYS A 239 -13.65 24.93 -2.00
CA CYS A 239 -12.54 25.46 -2.80
C CYS A 239 -12.96 25.72 -4.26
N LYS A 240 -14.07 26.46 -4.47
CA LYS A 240 -14.75 26.61 -5.78
C LYS A 240 -13.87 27.18 -6.90
N GLU A 241 -12.94 28.06 -6.56
CA GLU A 241 -12.08 28.75 -7.52
C GLU A 241 -10.66 28.16 -7.55
N THR A 242 -10.48 26.97 -7.00
CA THR A 242 -9.20 26.29 -6.88
C THR A 242 -9.20 25.12 -7.83
N LYS A 243 -8.13 25.00 -8.63
CA LYS A 243 -7.96 23.82 -9.49
C LYS A 243 -7.63 22.63 -8.59
N ILE A 244 -8.38 21.53 -8.72
CA ILE A 244 -8.21 20.32 -7.91
C ILE A 244 -7.91 19.15 -8.83
N GLU A 245 -6.82 18.44 -8.56
CA GLU A 245 -6.40 17.23 -9.26
C GLU A 245 -6.33 16.06 -8.28
N THR A 246 -7.14 15.03 -8.52
CA THR A 246 -7.04 13.76 -7.77
C THR A 246 -5.70 13.10 -8.06
N ARG A 247 -4.97 12.74 -7.00
CA ARG A 247 -3.75 11.92 -7.07
C ARG A 247 -4.08 10.44 -6.91
N PHE A 248 -4.86 10.13 -5.89
CA PHE A 248 -5.22 8.76 -5.54
C PHE A 248 -6.58 8.71 -4.86
N ASN A 249 -7.32 7.63 -5.12
CA ASN A 249 -8.64 7.37 -4.59
C ASN A 249 -8.76 5.88 -4.22
N GLY A 250 -8.64 5.58 -2.93
CA GLY A 250 -8.75 4.23 -2.39
C GLY A 250 -9.95 4.13 -1.46
N PRO A 251 -10.99 3.33 -1.77
CA PRO A 251 -12.20 3.19 -0.96
C PRO A 251 -11.91 2.59 0.43
N PRO A 252 -12.81 2.76 1.41
CA PRO A 252 -12.69 2.06 2.69
C PRO A 252 -12.96 0.56 2.56
N LEU A 253 -12.28 -0.26 3.36
CA LEU A 253 -12.67 -1.64 3.61
C LEU A 253 -13.70 -1.66 4.74
N ASN A 254 -14.84 -2.31 4.52
CA ASN A 254 -15.95 -2.40 5.46
C ASN A 254 -16.53 -3.83 5.46
N ASN A 255 -15.70 -4.80 5.83
CA ASN A 255 -16.07 -6.21 5.79
C ASN A 255 -16.75 -6.64 7.11
N ASN A 256 -18.08 -6.58 7.15
CA ASN A 256 -18.86 -6.96 8.33
C ASN A 256 -19.11 -8.47 8.45
N ASN A 257 -18.80 -9.27 7.41
CA ASN A 257 -18.96 -10.72 7.43
C ASN A 257 -17.77 -11.39 6.73
N PRO A 258 -16.58 -11.35 7.36
CA PRO A 258 -15.35 -11.75 6.70
C PRO A 258 -15.26 -13.23 6.32
N ASN A 259 -16.15 -14.10 6.84
CA ASN A 259 -16.11 -15.54 6.51
C ASN A 259 -14.72 -16.17 6.74
N PHE A 260 -14.08 -15.71 7.82
CA PHE A 260 -12.87 -16.25 8.44
C PHE A 260 -13.19 -16.44 9.93
N ASP A 261 -12.46 -17.33 10.59
CA ASP A 261 -12.55 -17.51 12.03
C ASP A 261 -11.52 -16.62 12.73
N GLY A 262 -11.94 -15.84 13.72
CA GLY A 262 -11.05 -15.03 14.55
C GLY A 262 -11.65 -13.74 15.09
N GLU A 263 -10.82 -12.97 15.78
CA GLU A 263 -11.14 -11.62 16.25
C GLU A 263 -10.78 -10.61 15.15
N PHE A 264 -11.71 -9.68 14.86
CA PHE A 264 -11.57 -8.71 13.79
C PHE A 264 -11.32 -7.30 14.32
N HIS A 265 -10.39 -6.62 13.66
CA HIS A 265 -9.94 -5.29 14.05
C HIS A 265 -10.18 -4.26 12.95
N GLU A 266 -10.12 -2.99 13.36
CA GLU A 266 -10.19 -1.81 12.52
C GLU A 266 -8.87 -1.05 12.58
N VAL A 267 -8.43 -0.48 11.46
CA VAL A 267 -7.23 0.36 11.39
C VAL A 267 -7.47 1.63 10.57
N ASP A 268 -6.62 2.63 10.77
CA ASP A 268 -6.75 3.92 10.11
C ASP A 268 -6.03 4.01 8.75
N PHE A 269 -5.01 3.18 8.51
CA PHE A 269 -4.29 3.17 7.24
C PHE A 269 -5.09 2.50 6.13
N TRP A 270 -4.70 2.68 4.87
CA TRP A 270 -5.43 2.13 3.72
C TRP A 270 -4.64 0.98 3.12
N THR A 271 -5.33 -0.02 2.57
CA THR A 271 -4.71 -1.14 1.86
C THR A 271 -5.50 -1.51 0.61
N GLU A 272 -4.88 -2.28 -0.29
CA GLU A 272 -5.54 -2.79 -1.50
C GLU A 272 -6.67 -3.78 -1.21
N ALA A 273 -6.86 -4.25 0.03
CA ALA A 273 -7.98 -5.12 0.41
C ALA A 273 -9.35 -4.52 0.06
N SER A 274 -9.48 -3.21 0.15
CA SER A 274 -10.67 -2.48 -0.27
C SER A 274 -10.99 -2.63 -1.76
N LEU A 275 -9.98 -2.79 -2.63
CA LEU A 275 -10.17 -3.02 -4.07
C LEU A 275 -10.71 -4.43 -4.34
N PHE A 276 -10.21 -5.44 -3.62
CA PHE A 276 -10.75 -6.80 -3.67
C PHE A 276 -12.22 -6.81 -3.22
N GLN A 277 -12.56 -6.08 -2.16
CA GLN A 277 -13.94 -5.94 -1.70
C GLN A 277 -14.86 -5.32 -2.77
N GLU A 278 -14.41 -4.25 -3.45
CA GLU A 278 -15.18 -3.65 -4.55
C GLU A 278 -15.39 -4.62 -5.73
N ALA A 279 -14.43 -5.51 -5.97
CA ALA A 279 -14.56 -6.59 -6.96
C ALA A 279 -15.45 -7.75 -6.50
N GLY A 280 -16.07 -7.67 -5.31
CA GLY A 280 -16.94 -8.72 -4.76
C GLY A 280 -16.20 -9.86 -4.06
N ILE A 281 -14.89 -9.73 -3.86
CA ILE A 281 -14.07 -10.72 -3.16
C ILE A 281 -14.10 -10.42 -1.66
N ASN A 282 -14.37 -11.43 -0.84
CA ASN A 282 -14.39 -11.28 0.61
C ASN A 282 -12.95 -11.17 1.14
N SER A 283 -12.51 -9.94 1.44
CA SER A 283 -11.10 -9.63 1.74
C SER A 283 -10.87 -9.22 3.20
N LEU A 284 -9.72 -9.63 3.72
CA LEU A 284 -9.16 -9.19 5.00
C LEU A 284 -7.72 -8.72 4.83
N VAL A 285 -7.23 -8.00 5.83
CA VAL A 285 -5.81 -7.63 5.95
C VAL A 285 -5.17 -8.42 7.09
N PHE A 286 -3.99 -9.00 6.86
CA PHE A 286 -3.25 -9.75 7.87
C PHE A 286 -1.77 -9.88 7.54
N GLY A 287 -0.89 -9.62 8.50
CA GLY A 287 0.55 -9.76 8.30
C GLY A 287 1.37 -9.47 9.54
N ALA A 288 2.63 -9.92 9.49
CA ALA A 288 3.66 -9.62 10.46
C ALA A 288 4.14 -8.17 10.31
N GLY A 289 4.65 -7.61 11.41
CA GLY A 289 5.09 -6.22 11.50
C GLY A 289 4.01 -5.29 12.05
N SER A 290 4.44 -4.12 12.50
CA SER A 290 3.56 -3.06 13.00
C SER A 290 3.58 -1.88 12.04
N ILE A 291 2.41 -1.29 11.77
CA ILE A 291 2.31 -0.09 10.92
C ILE A 291 3.18 1.08 11.43
N ASN A 292 3.48 1.12 12.73
CA ASN A 292 4.38 2.14 13.30
C ASN A 292 5.83 2.03 12.82
N GLN A 293 6.22 0.86 12.30
CA GLN A 293 7.54 0.62 11.72
C GLN A 293 7.54 0.70 10.19
N ALA A 294 6.37 0.63 9.55
CA ALA A 294 6.26 0.87 8.13
C ALA A 294 6.69 2.31 7.79
N HIS A 295 7.48 2.46 6.73
CA HIS A 295 7.96 3.75 6.20
C HIS A 295 8.79 4.58 7.19
N SER A 296 9.28 3.97 8.28
CA SER A 296 10.10 4.64 9.27
C SER A 296 11.59 4.57 8.92
N GLU A 297 12.41 5.26 9.71
CA GLU A 297 13.84 4.98 9.77
C GLU A 297 14.08 3.58 10.35
N ASP A 298 15.14 2.93 9.88
CA ASP A 298 15.57 1.61 10.33
C ASP A 298 14.39 0.63 10.51
N GLU A 299 13.57 0.52 9.46
CA GLU A 299 12.43 -0.41 9.39
C GLU A 299 12.86 -1.81 9.82
N TYR A 300 12.07 -2.45 10.70
CA TYR A 300 12.30 -3.81 11.14
C TYR A 300 11.00 -4.61 11.29
N VAL A 301 11.17 -5.93 11.36
CA VAL A 301 10.13 -6.85 11.82
C VAL A 301 10.67 -7.73 12.93
N GLU A 302 9.82 -8.09 13.88
CA GLU A 302 10.18 -9.03 14.94
C GLU A 302 10.19 -10.47 14.40
N LYS A 303 11.26 -11.22 14.67
CA LYS A 303 11.39 -12.61 14.23
C LYS A 303 10.22 -13.49 14.68
N TRP A 304 9.75 -13.28 15.91
CA TRP A 304 8.64 -14.06 16.45
C TRP A 304 7.34 -13.81 15.68
N GLN A 305 7.15 -12.62 15.11
CA GLN A 305 5.98 -12.33 14.27
C GLN A 305 6.05 -13.11 12.95
N LEU A 306 7.23 -13.18 12.32
CA LEU A 306 7.40 -13.98 11.10
C LEU A 306 7.14 -15.46 11.34
N GLU A 307 7.66 -16.03 12.43
CA GLU A 307 7.46 -17.44 12.78
C GLU A 307 6.00 -17.75 13.13
N LYS A 308 5.37 -16.92 13.98
CA LYS A 308 3.97 -17.10 14.36
C LYS A 308 3.03 -16.90 13.16
N GLY A 309 3.28 -15.85 12.36
CA GLY A 309 2.51 -15.56 11.17
C GLY A 309 2.62 -16.67 10.12
N LYS A 310 3.80 -17.25 9.93
CA LYS A 310 3.99 -18.42 9.04
C LYS A 310 3.08 -19.57 9.46
N ASN A 311 3.03 -19.91 10.75
CA ASN A 311 2.17 -20.98 11.24
C ASN A 311 0.68 -20.69 11.01
N ILE A 312 0.25 -19.44 11.21
CA ILE A 312 -1.13 -19.02 10.90
C ILE A 312 -1.43 -19.19 9.40
N ILE A 313 -0.51 -18.80 8.51
CA ILE A 313 -0.68 -19.01 7.06
C ILE A 313 -0.76 -20.51 6.74
N ILE A 314 0.07 -21.35 7.36
CA ILE A 314 0.00 -22.82 7.18
C ILE A 314 -1.39 -23.35 7.55
N ASP A 315 -1.94 -22.93 8.69
CA ASP A 315 -3.25 -23.37 9.16
C ASP A 315 -4.37 -22.89 8.23
N LEU A 316 -4.30 -21.64 7.75
CA LEU A 316 -5.24 -21.10 6.78
C LEU A 316 -5.20 -21.87 5.45
N VAL A 317 -4.01 -22.18 4.94
CA VAL A 317 -3.85 -22.96 3.71
C VAL A 317 -4.45 -24.37 3.88
N LYS A 318 -4.19 -25.03 5.00
CA LYS A 318 -4.75 -26.37 5.30
C LYS A 318 -6.28 -26.35 5.45
N ALA A 319 -6.86 -25.26 5.91
CA ALA A 319 -8.32 -25.11 6.00
C ALA A 319 -8.98 -24.94 4.61
N THR A 320 -8.21 -24.75 3.54
CA THR A 320 -8.72 -24.61 2.16
C THR A 320 -8.56 -25.86 1.29
N THR A 321 -7.76 -26.84 1.73
CA THR A 321 -7.51 -28.12 1.04
C THR A 321 -8.54 -29.17 1.39
#